data_AF-A0A933BGC0-F1
#
_entry.id   AF-A0A933BGC0-F1
#
_cell.length_a   1.000
_cell.length_b   1.000
_cell.length_c   1.000
_cell.angle_alpha   90.00
_cell.angle_beta   90.00
_cell.angle_gamma   90.00
#
_symmetry.space_group_name_H-M   'P 1'
#
loop_
_entity.id
_entity.type
_entity.pdbx_description
1 polymer ?
#
loop_
_entity_poly.entity_id
_entity_poly.type
_entity_poly.pdbx_seq_one_letter_code
_entity_poly.pdbx_strand_id
1 'polypeptide(L)'
;MRYLGVGLLGALLAVAVCMSGAAMAAQEFTRADAKAKIEEVIAAKVKEGGGAFRFKDDRTGEVVALEFVKVRVIRGIKGHGYVGSVDFHVKGEPEKLYDIDIWIKPMDDQLTLMDIRTHRFPQKEGTQWVQVRVSPLPWWWAVAQEHPGETEEKKAWEVKAAMHDHIAQKTKEGGGVFKYKDEKTGDNLELDFVKIHDPVTRTKQGYFACTDFRVKGEPEKLYDLDFWLNERDGKLVVTQTRLHKEPSKEGGKWVKKPRYNFGEDGSPIELQ
;
A
#
# COMPACT_ATOMS: atom_id res chain seq x y z
N MET A 1 55.13 11.89 -66.58
CA MET A 1 54.83 11.22 -65.29
C MET A 1 53.65 11.96 -64.67
N ARG A 2 52.42 11.46 -64.84
CA ARG A 2 51.63 10.75 -63.81
C ARG A 2 51.54 11.57 -62.51
N TYR A 3 50.37 12.09 -62.15
CA TYR A 3 49.36 11.40 -61.35
C TYR A 3 47.99 12.11 -61.42
N LEU A 4 46.95 11.29 -61.53
CA LEU A 4 45.53 11.66 -61.47
C LEU A 4 45.12 12.01 -60.04
N GLY A 5 44.34 13.08 -59.87
CA GLY A 5 43.56 13.32 -58.67
C GLY A 5 42.20 12.63 -58.77
N VAL A 6 41.99 11.58 -57.98
CA VAL A 6 40.69 10.90 -57.82
C VAL A 6 40.00 11.53 -56.61
N GLY A 7 38.83 12.12 -56.82
CA GLY A 7 37.93 12.55 -55.76
C GLY A 7 37.24 11.34 -55.13
N LEU A 8 37.37 11.17 -53.82
CA LEU A 8 36.53 10.26 -53.03
C LEU A 8 35.21 10.98 -52.70
N LEU A 9 34.12 10.56 -53.34
CA LEU A 9 32.78 10.74 -52.80
C LEU A 9 32.62 9.79 -51.60
N GLY A 10 32.49 10.36 -50.40
CA GLY A 10 32.12 9.60 -49.20
C GLY A 10 30.65 9.20 -49.26
N ALA A 11 30.38 7.90 -49.40
CA ALA A 11 29.06 7.34 -49.22
C ALA A 11 28.75 7.24 -47.72
N LEU A 12 27.80 8.06 -47.24
CA LEU A 12 27.19 7.92 -45.92
C LEU A 12 26.32 6.66 -45.90
N LEU A 13 26.80 5.59 -45.26
CA LEU A 13 25.96 4.47 -44.85
C LEU A 13 25.10 4.92 -43.65
N ALA A 14 23.82 5.18 -43.90
CA ALA A 14 22.84 5.30 -42.83
C ALA A 14 22.50 3.89 -42.31
N VAL A 15 23.08 3.52 -41.18
CA VAL A 15 22.68 2.32 -40.44
C VAL A 15 21.37 2.64 -39.72
N ALA A 16 20.25 2.21 -40.29
CA ALA A 16 18.97 2.20 -39.60
C ALA A 16 19.03 1.12 -38.50
N VAL A 17 19.22 1.55 -37.25
CA VAL A 17 19.06 0.68 -36.09
C VAL A 17 17.56 0.49 -35.86
N CYS A 18 17.03 -0.63 -36.32
CA CYS A 18 15.72 -1.11 -35.89
C CYS A 18 15.83 -1.50 -34.42
N MET A 19 15.39 -0.63 -33.51
CA MET A 19 15.15 -1.02 -32.12
C MET A 19 13.91 -1.91 -32.07
N SER A 20 14.12 -3.21 -32.09
CA SER A 20 13.12 -4.20 -31.69
C SER A 20 12.86 -4.05 -30.20
N GLY A 21 11.75 -3.39 -29.84
CA GLY A 21 11.22 -3.41 -28.49
C GLY A 21 10.74 -4.82 -28.14
N ALA A 22 11.65 -5.66 -27.65
CA ALA A 22 11.26 -6.87 -26.95
C ALA A 22 10.57 -6.43 -25.66
N ALA A 23 9.27 -6.72 -25.53
CA ALA A 23 8.61 -6.66 -24.24
C ALA A 23 9.36 -7.66 -23.34
N MET A 24 10.16 -7.15 -22.38
CA MET A 24 10.80 -8.01 -21.38
C MET A 24 9.68 -8.72 -20.63
N ALA A 25 9.74 -10.06 -20.63
CA ALA A 25 8.87 -10.85 -19.78
C ALA A 25 9.11 -10.40 -18.33
N ALA A 26 8.03 -9.96 -17.66
CA ALA A 26 8.11 -9.57 -16.25
C ALA A 26 8.72 -10.72 -15.45
N GLN A 27 9.71 -10.42 -14.61
CA GLN A 27 10.37 -11.43 -13.81
C GLN A 27 9.33 -12.17 -12.94
N GLU A 28 9.25 -13.50 -13.10
CA GLU A 28 8.44 -14.32 -12.21
C GLU A 28 9.19 -14.55 -10.90
N PHE A 29 8.63 -14.02 -9.81
CA PHE A 29 9.14 -14.26 -8.46
C PHE A 29 8.53 -15.52 -7.87
N THR A 30 9.32 -16.27 -7.10
CA THR A 30 8.88 -17.45 -6.34
C THR A 30 8.52 -17.10 -4.89
N ARG A 31 7.95 -18.07 -4.15
CA ARG A 31 7.76 -17.92 -2.70
C ARG A 31 9.08 -17.82 -1.93
N ALA A 32 10.15 -18.39 -2.45
CA ALA A 32 11.48 -18.28 -1.85
C ALA A 32 12.03 -16.86 -2.01
N ASP A 33 11.87 -16.26 -3.20
CA ASP A 33 12.24 -14.86 -3.43
C ASP A 33 11.42 -13.92 -2.54
N ALA A 34 10.12 -14.20 -2.40
CA ALA A 34 9.25 -13.47 -1.50
C ALA A 34 9.70 -13.55 -0.03
N LYS A 35 10.07 -14.75 0.46
CA LYS A 35 10.61 -14.93 1.80
C LYS A 35 11.91 -14.14 1.99
N ALA A 36 12.84 -14.26 1.04
CA ALA A 36 14.11 -13.54 1.09
C ALA A 36 13.90 -12.02 1.13
N LYS A 37 12.97 -11.50 0.30
CA LYS A 37 12.65 -10.07 0.31
C LYS A 37 12.03 -9.63 1.63
N ILE A 38 11.15 -10.42 2.23
CA ILE A 38 10.56 -10.11 3.54
C ILE A 38 11.64 -10.07 4.62
N GLU A 39 12.57 -11.03 4.64
CA GLU A 39 13.68 -11.04 5.59
C GLU A 39 14.61 -9.83 5.39
N GLU A 40 14.88 -9.44 4.14
CA GLU A 40 15.61 -8.21 3.81
C GLU A 40 14.90 -6.95 4.35
N VAL A 41 13.59 -6.82 4.12
CA VAL A 41 12.77 -5.70 4.63
C VAL A 41 12.82 -5.64 6.15
N ILE A 42 12.70 -6.78 6.83
CA ILE A 42 12.78 -6.85 8.30
C ILE A 42 14.17 -6.42 8.76
N ALA A 43 15.24 -6.95 8.16
CA ALA A 43 16.61 -6.62 8.53
C ALA A 43 16.90 -5.12 8.35
N ALA A 44 16.45 -4.52 7.25
CA ALA A 44 16.56 -3.07 7.01
C ALA A 44 15.85 -2.26 8.10
N LYS A 45 14.59 -2.60 8.41
CA LYS A 45 13.80 -1.93 9.46
C LYS A 45 14.36 -2.13 10.87
N VAL A 46 14.94 -3.29 11.17
CA VAL A 46 15.64 -3.55 12.45
C VAL A 46 16.88 -2.66 12.57
N LYS A 47 17.66 -2.53 11.49
CA LYS A 47 18.83 -1.66 11.45
C LYS A 47 18.44 -0.20 11.65
N GLU A 48 17.43 0.29 10.92
CA GLU A 48 16.86 1.64 11.07
C GLU A 48 16.33 1.88 12.49
N GLY A 49 15.74 0.87 13.11
CA GLY A 49 15.14 0.93 14.45
C GLY A 49 16.12 0.82 15.62
N GLY A 50 17.44 0.75 15.35
CA GLY A 50 18.48 0.62 16.38
C GLY A 50 18.58 -0.79 16.98
N GLY A 51 18.41 -1.83 16.16
CA GLY A 51 18.48 -3.23 16.58
C GLY A 51 17.16 -3.80 17.10
N ALA A 52 16.03 -3.17 16.76
CA ALA A 52 14.69 -3.72 16.97
C ALA A 52 13.78 -3.30 15.81
N PHE A 53 12.82 -4.14 15.46
CA PHE A 53 11.80 -3.79 14.48
C PHE A 53 10.79 -2.86 15.16
N ARG A 54 10.93 -1.55 14.97
CA ARG A 54 10.01 -0.55 15.54
C ARG A 54 8.73 -0.53 14.73
N PHE A 55 7.70 -1.20 15.22
CA PHE A 55 6.42 -1.33 14.56
C PHE A 55 5.39 -0.41 15.21
N LYS A 56 4.66 0.36 14.41
CA LYS A 56 3.51 1.09 14.90
C LYS A 56 2.27 0.21 14.74
N ASP A 57 1.71 -0.23 15.86
CA ASP A 57 0.51 -1.07 15.88
C ASP A 57 -0.66 -0.31 15.23
N ASP A 58 -1.25 -0.87 14.18
CA ASP A 58 -2.33 -0.24 13.40
C ASP A 58 -3.59 0.01 14.23
N ARG A 59 -3.79 -0.78 15.29
CA ARG A 59 -4.98 -0.72 16.14
C ARG A 59 -4.88 0.40 17.17
N THR A 60 -3.72 0.56 17.80
CA THR A 60 -3.53 1.52 18.90
C THR A 60 -2.76 2.76 18.48
N GLY A 61 -2.00 2.70 17.39
CA GLY A 61 -1.06 3.74 16.99
C GLY A 61 0.22 3.78 17.85
N GLU A 62 0.39 2.87 18.79
CA GLU A 62 1.58 2.81 19.63
C GLU A 62 2.77 2.21 18.89
N VAL A 63 3.97 2.72 19.15
CA VAL A 63 5.20 2.17 18.60
C VAL A 63 5.76 1.13 19.57
N VAL A 64 5.83 -0.11 19.11
CA VAL A 64 6.34 -1.27 19.85
C VAL A 64 7.68 -1.69 19.27
N ALA A 65 8.65 -2.00 20.13
CA ALA A 65 9.91 -2.59 19.72
C ALA A 65 9.77 -4.11 19.67
N LEU A 66 9.93 -4.69 18.48
CA LEU A 66 9.74 -6.11 18.24
C LEU A 66 11.04 -6.81 17.88
N GLU A 67 11.16 -8.06 18.34
CA GLU A 67 12.23 -8.98 17.98
C GLU A 67 11.68 -10.03 17.01
N PHE A 68 12.37 -10.20 15.88
CA PHE A 68 11.98 -11.15 14.83
C PHE A 68 12.18 -12.58 15.32
N VAL A 69 11.15 -13.42 15.13
CA VAL A 69 11.22 -14.85 15.43
C VAL A 69 11.42 -15.65 14.16
N LYS A 70 10.45 -15.55 13.22
CA LYS A 70 10.49 -16.28 11.94
C LYS A 70 9.45 -15.77 10.97
N VAL A 71 9.70 -15.98 9.68
CA VAL A 71 8.64 -15.98 8.66
C VAL A 71 7.89 -17.31 8.77
N ARG A 72 6.65 -17.30 9.25
CA ARG A 72 5.84 -18.52 9.47
C ARG A 72 5.34 -19.11 8.16
N VAL A 73 4.79 -18.29 7.28
CA VAL A 73 4.17 -18.74 6.03
C VAL A 73 4.26 -17.65 4.97
N ILE A 74 4.47 -18.05 3.72
CA ILE A 74 4.35 -17.18 2.54
C ILE A 74 3.18 -17.69 1.69
N ARG A 75 2.20 -16.83 1.46
CA ARG A 75 1.06 -17.10 0.56
C ARG A 75 1.14 -16.20 -0.66
N GLY A 76 1.00 -16.79 -1.85
CA GLY A 76 0.79 -16.03 -3.08
C GLY A 76 -0.69 -15.72 -3.30
N ILE A 77 -0.98 -14.54 -3.82
CA ILE A 77 -2.31 -14.07 -4.19
C ILE A 77 -2.25 -13.67 -5.66
N LYS A 78 -2.97 -14.39 -6.52
CA LYS A 78 -2.95 -14.17 -7.97
C LYS A 78 -3.26 -12.70 -8.28
N GLY A 79 -2.40 -12.05 -9.05
CA GLY A 79 -2.52 -10.63 -9.42
C GLY A 79 -2.12 -9.62 -8.33
N HIS A 80 -1.95 -10.06 -7.08
CA HIS A 80 -1.66 -9.17 -5.95
C HIS A 80 -0.35 -9.49 -5.20
N GLY A 81 0.46 -10.44 -5.65
CA GLY A 81 1.79 -10.69 -5.09
C GLY A 81 1.78 -11.68 -3.92
N TYR A 82 2.56 -11.39 -2.87
CA TYR A 82 2.84 -12.32 -1.78
C TYR A 82 2.60 -11.68 -0.42
N VAL A 83 1.98 -12.42 0.49
CA VAL A 83 1.85 -12.04 1.90
C VAL A 83 2.64 -13.02 2.73
N GLY A 84 3.57 -12.51 3.53
CA GLY A 84 4.26 -13.28 4.56
C GLY A 84 3.69 -12.97 5.93
N SER A 85 3.26 -13.99 6.66
CA SER A 85 2.92 -13.84 8.07
C SER A 85 4.15 -14.14 8.91
N VAL A 86 4.53 -13.18 9.76
CA VAL A 86 5.81 -13.14 10.44
C VAL A 86 5.57 -13.07 11.94
N ASP A 87 6.22 -13.98 12.66
CA ASP A 87 6.21 -14.00 14.11
C ASP A 87 7.23 -13.02 14.67
N PHE A 88 6.77 -12.22 15.62
CA PHE A 88 7.56 -11.35 16.46
C PHE A 88 7.18 -11.56 17.92
N HIS A 89 8.04 -11.14 18.84
CA HIS A 89 7.62 -10.84 20.21
C HIS A 89 8.06 -9.44 20.59
N VAL A 90 7.42 -8.88 21.62
CA VAL A 90 7.88 -7.63 22.23
C VAL A 90 9.28 -7.84 22.80
N LYS A 91 10.17 -6.88 22.54
CA LYS A 91 11.55 -6.93 23.01
C LYS A 91 11.61 -7.05 24.53
N GLY A 92 12.24 -8.11 25.03
CA GLY A 92 12.31 -8.40 26.47
C GLY A 92 11.06 -9.03 27.09
N GLU A 93 9.99 -9.28 26.31
CA GLU A 93 8.74 -9.90 26.76
C GLU A 93 8.32 -11.02 25.78
N PRO A 94 9.01 -12.16 25.76
CA PRO A 94 8.83 -13.22 24.75
C PRO A 94 7.42 -13.84 24.73
N GLU A 95 6.66 -13.73 25.81
CA GLU A 95 5.27 -14.18 25.92
C GLU A 95 4.29 -13.27 25.15
N LYS A 96 4.69 -12.04 24.83
CA LYS A 96 3.87 -11.07 24.08
C LYS A 96 4.12 -11.23 22.58
N LEU A 97 3.50 -12.25 22.00
CA LEU A 97 3.67 -12.60 20.59
C LEU A 97 2.81 -11.75 19.66
N TYR A 98 3.42 -11.24 18.59
CA TYR A 98 2.78 -10.58 17.46
C TYR A 98 2.85 -11.48 16.20
N ASP A 99 1.77 -11.48 15.43
CA ASP A 99 1.74 -11.98 14.06
C ASP A 99 1.52 -10.78 13.14
N ILE A 100 2.54 -10.44 12.36
CA ILE A 100 2.54 -9.30 11.44
C ILE A 100 2.58 -9.83 10.01
N ASP A 101 1.62 -9.38 9.21
CA ASP A 101 1.61 -9.62 7.78
C ASP A 101 2.45 -8.57 7.06
N ILE A 102 3.33 -9.03 6.18
CA ILE A 102 4.13 -8.20 5.29
C ILE A 102 3.69 -8.54 3.87
N TRP A 103 3.05 -7.57 3.22
CA TRP A 103 2.59 -7.71 1.85
C TRP A 103 3.60 -7.07 0.89
N ILE A 104 4.06 -7.89 -0.05
CA ILE A 104 4.98 -7.48 -1.12
C ILE A 104 4.39 -7.84 -2.48
N LYS A 105 4.68 -7.05 -3.50
CA LYS A 105 4.17 -7.29 -4.85
C LYS A 105 5.27 -7.04 -5.89
N PRO A 106 5.33 -7.84 -6.96
CA PRO A 106 6.13 -7.49 -8.12
C PRO A 106 5.69 -6.13 -8.68
N MET A 107 6.62 -5.18 -8.72
CA MET A 107 6.45 -3.89 -9.39
C MET A 107 7.71 -3.63 -10.20
N ASP A 108 7.55 -3.51 -11.51
CA ASP A 108 8.66 -3.59 -12.47
C ASP A 108 9.44 -4.90 -12.25
N ASP A 109 10.77 -4.85 -12.18
CA ASP A 109 11.65 -6.01 -12.02
C ASP A 109 12.04 -6.31 -10.57
N GLN A 110 11.20 -5.95 -9.59
CA GLN A 110 11.48 -6.20 -8.18
C GLN A 110 10.23 -6.44 -7.33
N LEU A 111 10.41 -7.22 -6.25
CA LEU A 111 9.43 -7.32 -5.17
C LEU A 111 9.48 -6.06 -4.31
N THR A 112 8.38 -5.31 -4.34
CA THR A 112 8.23 -4.04 -3.60
C THR A 112 7.38 -4.26 -2.36
N LEU A 113 7.79 -3.66 -1.23
CA LEU A 113 6.97 -3.61 -0.02
C LEU A 113 5.74 -2.75 -0.27
N MET A 114 4.56 -3.34 -0.06
CA MET A 114 3.28 -2.69 -0.31
C MET A 114 2.65 -2.21 1.00
N ASP A 115 2.56 -3.09 2.00
CA ASP A 115 1.99 -2.76 3.31
C ASP A 115 2.49 -3.73 4.39
N ILE A 116 2.42 -3.31 5.65
CA ILE A 116 2.72 -4.12 6.84
C ILE A 116 1.57 -3.94 7.82
N ARG A 117 0.92 -5.04 8.22
CA ARG A 117 -0.26 -5.00 9.10
C ARG A 117 -0.20 -5.97 10.25
N THR A 118 -0.82 -5.57 11.34
CA THR A 118 -1.10 -6.48 12.46
C THR A 118 -2.15 -7.51 12.03
N HIS A 119 -1.84 -8.80 12.13
CA HIS A 119 -2.82 -9.89 11.99
C HIS A 119 -3.27 -10.41 13.36
N ARG A 120 -2.32 -10.61 14.28
CA ARG A 120 -2.59 -10.97 15.67
C ARG A 120 -1.69 -10.18 16.62
N PHE A 121 -2.23 -9.81 17.77
CA PHE A 121 -1.54 -9.04 18.79
C PHE A 121 -1.67 -9.74 20.15
N PRO A 122 -0.74 -9.50 21.08
CA PRO A 122 -0.80 -10.05 22.41
C PRO A 122 -1.86 -9.33 23.24
N GLN A 123 -2.75 -10.09 23.85
CA GLN A 123 -3.74 -9.61 24.81
C GLN A 123 -3.64 -10.43 26.10
N LYS A 124 -3.74 -9.76 27.24
CA LYS A 124 -3.73 -10.41 28.53
C LYS A 124 -5.12 -10.97 28.84
N GLU A 125 -5.21 -12.27 29.05
CA GLU A 125 -6.42 -12.97 29.48
C GLU A 125 -6.11 -13.68 30.81
N GLY A 126 -6.66 -13.14 31.90
CA GLY A 126 -6.32 -13.57 33.25
C GLY A 126 -4.83 -13.40 33.54
N THR A 127 -4.13 -14.51 33.75
CA THR A 127 -2.68 -14.55 34.03
C THR A 127 -1.82 -14.84 32.81
N GLN A 128 -2.42 -15.12 31.65
CA GLN A 128 -1.71 -15.53 30.44
C GLN A 128 -1.80 -14.46 29.35
N TRP A 129 -0.80 -14.46 28.46
CA TRP A 129 -0.85 -13.72 27.21
C TRP A 129 -1.28 -14.65 26.10
N VAL A 130 -2.27 -14.22 25.33
CA VAL A 130 -2.77 -14.94 24.17
C VAL A 130 -2.69 -14.06 22.93
N GLN A 131 -2.56 -14.68 21.76
CA GLN A 131 -2.61 -13.95 20.49
C GLN A 131 -4.05 -13.79 20.04
N VAL A 132 -4.56 -12.56 20.04
CA VAL A 132 -5.89 -12.23 19.57
C VAL A 132 -5.79 -11.68 18.15
N ARG A 133 -6.68 -12.15 17.28
CA ARG A 133 -6.75 -11.73 15.88
C ARG A 133 -7.40 -10.35 15.78
N VAL A 134 -6.90 -9.50 14.90
CA VAL A 134 -7.52 -8.19 14.61
C VAL A 134 -8.90 -8.36 13.96
N SER A 135 -9.79 -7.41 14.24
CA SER A 135 -11.06 -7.23 13.56
C SER A 135 -11.22 -5.76 13.17
N PRO A 136 -11.49 -5.43 11.90
CA PRO A 136 -11.65 -6.34 10.76
C PRO A 136 -10.31 -6.98 10.33
N LEU A 137 -10.39 -8.12 9.63
CA LEU A 137 -9.22 -8.78 9.06
C LEU A 137 -8.65 -8.00 7.87
N PRO A 138 -7.32 -7.97 7.66
CA PRO A 138 -6.74 -7.49 6.41
C PRO A 138 -7.33 -8.24 5.20
N TRP A 139 -7.60 -7.51 4.11
CA TRP A 139 -8.38 -8.00 2.97
C TRP A 139 -7.79 -9.28 2.35
N TRP A 140 -6.47 -9.46 2.40
CA TRP A 140 -5.83 -10.64 1.86
C TRP A 140 -6.23 -11.93 2.59
N TRP A 141 -6.74 -11.86 3.82
CA TRP A 141 -7.33 -13.00 4.51
C TRP A 141 -8.78 -13.28 4.12
N ALA A 142 -9.50 -12.29 3.57
CA ALA A 142 -10.84 -12.48 3.04
C ALA A 142 -10.82 -13.31 1.74
N VAL A 143 -9.79 -13.14 0.89
CA VAL A 143 -9.58 -13.94 -0.34
C VAL A 143 -9.60 -15.45 -0.05
N ALA A 144 -9.05 -15.87 1.09
CA ALA A 144 -8.93 -17.28 1.45
C ALA A 144 -10.23 -17.90 1.99
N GLN A 145 -11.21 -17.09 2.41
CA GLN A 145 -12.46 -17.57 3.02
C GLN A 145 -13.60 -17.73 2.04
N GLU A 146 -13.49 -17.21 0.81
CA GLU A 146 -14.59 -17.21 -0.15
C GLU A 146 -14.38 -18.22 -1.29
N HIS A 147 -15.41 -19.03 -1.52
CA HIS A 147 -15.46 -20.08 -2.55
C HIS A 147 -15.18 -19.54 -3.96
N PRO A 148 -14.59 -20.36 -4.86
CA PRO A 148 -14.38 -19.97 -6.24
C PRO A 148 -15.72 -19.71 -6.95
N GLY A 149 -15.86 -18.52 -7.52
CA GLY A 149 -16.99 -18.08 -8.33
C GLY A 149 -16.81 -16.62 -8.73
N GLU A 150 -17.02 -16.31 -10.01
CA GLU A 150 -17.08 -14.93 -10.51
C GLU A 150 -18.48 -14.39 -10.23
N THR A 151 -18.56 -13.35 -9.41
CA THR A 151 -19.77 -12.53 -9.30
C THR A 151 -19.68 -11.38 -10.31
N GLU A 152 -20.82 -10.93 -10.86
CA GLU A 152 -20.83 -9.71 -11.71
C GLU A 152 -20.37 -8.46 -10.94
N GLU A 153 -20.54 -8.46 -9.62
CA GLU A 153 -20.10 -7.38 -8.74
C GLU A 153 -18.74 -7.69 -8.11
N LYS A 154 -17.88 -6.67 -8.02
CA LYS A 154 -16.59 -6.77 -7.33
C LYS A 154 -16.81 -6.88 -5.83
N LYS A 155 -16.12 -7.83 -5.23
CA LYS A 155 -16.15 -8.07 -3.79
C LYS A 155 -15.45 -6.94 -3.05
N ALA A 156 -15.82 -6.71 -1.80
CA ALA A 156 -15.22 -5.66 -0.97
C ALA A 156 -13.68 -5.77 -0.89
N TRP A 157 -13.15 -6.99 -0.86
CA TRP A 157 -11.70 -7.21 -0.85
C TRP A 157 -11.03 -6.83 -2.17
N GLU A 158 -11.69 -6.99 -3.32
CA GLU A 158 -11.15 -6.58 -4.63
C GLU A 158 -11.02 -5.06 -4.70
N VAL A 159 -12.00 -4.32 -4.17
CA VAL A 159 -11.94 -2.85 -4.06
C VAL A 159 -10.78 -2.43 -3.16
N LYS A 160 -10.63 -3.06 -1.99
CA LYS A 160 -9.52 -2.78 -1.07
C LYS A 160 -8.16 -3.10 -1.68
N ALA A 161 -8.04 -4.18 -2.45
CA ALA A 161 -6.82 -4.56 -3.13
C ALA A 161 -6.44 -3.53 -4.21
N ALA A 162 -7.41 -3.12 -5.04
CA ALA A 162 -7.20 -2.09 -6.06
C ALA A 162 -6.82 -0.73 -5.46
N MET A 163 -7.43 -0.37 -4.33
CA MET A 163 -7.08 0.83 -3.57
C MET A 163 -5.65 0.79 -3.05
N HIS A 164 -5.26 -0.31 -2.41
CA HIS A 164 -3.89 -0.49 -1.95
C HIS A 164 -2.87 -0.44 -3.10
N ASP A 165 -3.16 -1.09 -4.23
CA ASP A 165 -2.31 -1.06 -5.42
C ASP A 165 -2.15 0.37 -5.95
N HIS A 166 -3.24 1.14 -6.02
CA HIS A 166 -3.22 2.54 -6.44
C HIS A 166 -2.37 3.41 -5.50
N ILE A 167 -2.58 3.29 -4.18
CA ILE A 167 -1.86 4.06 -3.18
C ILE A 167 -0.36 3.73 -3.22
N ALA A 168 0.00 2.46 -3.32
CA ALA A 168 1.40 2.03 -3.40
C ALA A 168 2.10 2.57 -4.66
N GLN A 169 1.43 2.49 -5.82
CA GLN A 169 1.94 3.06 -7.07
C GLN A 169 2.16 4.57 -6.95
N LYS A 170 1.18 5.31 -6.41
CA LYS A 170 1.30 6.77 -6.19
C LYS A 170 2.37 7.13 -5.17
N THR A 171 2.54 6.31 -4.14
CA THR A 171 3.60 6.49 -3.12
C THR A 171 4.99 6.30 -3.74
N LYS A 172 5.15 5.30 -4.59
CA LYS A 172 6.38 5.06 -5.34
C LYS A 172 6.70 6.23 -6.29
N GLU A 173 5.72 6.67 -7.08
CA GLU A 173 5.83 7.85 -7.96
C GLU A 173 6.19 9.13 -7.17
N GLY A 174 5.70 9.23 -5.94
CA GLY A 174 5.98 10.35 -5.04
C GLY A 174 7.35 10.30 -4.34
N GLY A 175 8.15 9.26 -4.53
CA GLY A 175 9.45 9.10 -3.85
C GLY A 175 9.33 8.56 -2.42
N GLY A 176 8.35 7.68 -2.18
CA GLY A 176 8.10 7.07 -0.87
C GLY A 176 7.05 7.78 -0.02
N VAL A 177 6.29 8.71 -0.61
CA VAL A 177 5.18 9.42 0.03
C VAL A 177 4.01 9.53 -0.93
N PHE A 178 2.78 9.46 -0.43
CA PHE A 178 1.60 9.75 -1.24
C PHE A 178 1.46 11.28 -1.36
N LYS A 179 1.65 11.81 -2.58
CA LYS A 179 1.51 13.25 -2.84
C LYS A 179 0.07 13.57 -3.22
N TYR A 180 -0.53 14.54 -2.53
CA TYR A 180 -1.87 15.04 -2.81
C TYR A 180 -1.87 16.56 -2.88
N LYS A 181 -2.43 17.12 -3.95
CA LYS A 181 -2.63 18.56 -4.06
C LYS A 181 -4.00 18.91 -3.49
N ASP A 182 -4.02 19.71 -2.43
CA ASP A 182 -5.23 20.22 -1.82
C ASP A 182 -5.89 21.26 -2.73
N GLU A 183 -7.10 20.97 -3.20
CA GLU A 183 -7.86 21.85 -4.09
C GLU A 183 -8.31 23.15 -3.40
N LYS A 184 -8.51 23.14 -2.08
CA LYS A 184 -9.00 24.28 -1.31
C LYS A 184 -7.88 25.25 -0.94
N THR A 185 -6.74 24.73 -0.49
CA THR A 185 -5.60 25.56 -0.04
C THR A 185 -4.53 25.75 -1.11
N GLY A 186 -4.45 24.83 -2.08
CA GLY A 186 -3.37 24.76 -3.06
C GLY A 186 -2.11 24.02 -2.59
N ASP A 187 -2.08 23.55 -1.35
CA ASP A 187 -0.92 22.89 -0.75
C ASP A 187 -0.63 21.53 -1.38
N ASN A 188 0.67 21.16 -1.44
CA ASN A 188 1.08 19.80 -1.79
C ASN A 188 1.36 19.03 -0.50
N LEU A 189 0.45 18.14 -0.13
CA LEU A 189 0.56 17.27 1.03
C LEU A 189 1.45 16.07 0.73
N GLU A 190 2.35 15.74 1.65
CA GLU A 190 3.11 14.48 1.68
C GLU A 190 2.58 13.58 2.79
N LEU A 191 1.99 12.45 2.40
CA LEU A 191 1.17 11.64 3.27
C LEU A 191 1.67 10.19 3.34
N ASP A 192 1.61 9.60 4.54
CA ASP A 192 1.76 8.16 4.75
C ASP A 192 0.38 7.52 4.89
N PHE A 193 0.14 6.45 4.13
CA PHE A 193 -1.11 5.69 4.21
C PHE A 193 -1.29 5.06 5.59
N VAL A 194 -2.50 5.12 6.13
CA VAL A 194 -2.85 4.52 7.42
C VAL A 194 -3.77 3.35 7.26
N LYS A 195 -4.95 3.50 6.62
CA LYS A 195 -5.90 2.40 6.43
C LYS A 195 -7.00 2.76 5.44
N ILE A 196 -7.67 1.74 4.91
CA ILE A 196 -8.97 1.87 4.25
C ILE A 196 -10.05 1.56 5.28
N HIS A 197 -11.07 2.39 5.40
CA HIS A 197 -12.20 2.17 6.32
C HIS A 197 -13.16 1.11 5.78
N ASP A 198 -13.87 0.47 6.72
CA ASP A 198 -15.00 -0.40 6.42
C ASP A 198 -16.32 0.32 6.72
N PRO A 199 -17.38 0.07 5.91
CA PRO A 199 -17.37 -0.71 4.68
C PRO A 199 -16.81 0.09 3.49
N VAL A 200 -16.31 -0.62 2.47
CA VAL A 200 -16.26 -0.08 1.10
C VAL A 200 -17.64 -0.25 0.46
N THR A 201 -18.08 0.70 -0.37
CA THR A 201 -19.49 0.77 -0.79
C THR A 201 -19.60 0.83 -2.31
N ARG A 202 -20.61 0.13 -2.87
CA ARG A 202 -21.04 0.33 -4.27
C ARG A 202 -21.95 1.55 -4.34
N THR A 203 -21.62 2.48 -5.22
CA THR A 203 -22.43 3.66 -5.52
C THR A 203 -23.01 3.53 -6.94
N LYS A 204 -23.90 4.44 -7.35
CA LYS A 204 -24.36 4.49 -8.75
C LYS A 204 -23.22 4.74 -9.74
N GLN A 205 -22.15 5.38 -9.29
CA GLN A 205 -21.03 5.87 -10.12
C GLN A 205 -19.79 4.97 -10.08
N GLY A 206 -19.85 3.84 -9.39
CA GLY A 206 -18.70 2.94 -9.22
C GLY A 206 -18.63 2.39 -7.81
N TYR A 207 -17.42 2.26 -7.30
CA TYR A 207 -17.12 1.88 -5.93
C TYR A 207 -16.54 3.08 -5.18
N PHE A 208 -16.72 3.10 -3.88
CA PHE A 208 -16.27 4.15 -2.99
C PHE A 208 -15.47 3.57 -1.83
N ALA A 209 -14.36 4.20 -1.51
CA ALA A 209 -13.51 3.87 -0.36
C ALA A 209 -13.00 5.14 0.32
N CYS A 210 -13.19 5.19 1.63
CA CYS A 210 -12.69 6.24 2.51
C CYS A 210 -11.40 5.74 3.19
N THR A 211 -10.40 6.60 3.36
CA THR A 211 -9.08 6.19 3.85
C THR A 211 -8.51 7.20 4.83
N ASP A 212 -7.74 6.72 5.80
CA ASP A 212 -6.91 7.57 6.64
C ASP A 212 -5.50 7.66 6.06
N PHE A 213 -5.00 8.88 6.01
CA PHE A 213 -3.62 9.25 5.74
C PHE A 213 -3.09 10.11 6.89
N ARG A 214 -1.79 10.05 7.17
CA ARG A 214 -1.15 10.95 8.14
C ARG A 214 -0.12 11.83 7.43
N VAL A 215 0.10 13.03 7.95
CA VAL A 215 1.24 13.84 7.51
C VAL A 215 2.53 13.14 7.89
N LYS A 216 3.46 13.05 6.93
CA LYS A 216 4.76 12.43 7.16
C LYS A 216 5.47 13.09 8.35
N GLY A 217 5.89 12.28 9.32
CA GLY A 217 6.55 12.76 10.54
C GLY A 217 5.63 13.35 11.61
N GLU A 218 4.32 13.50 11.34
CA GLU A 218 3.34 14.08 12.26
C GLU A 218 2.17 13.10 12.49
N PRO A 219 2.35 12.06 13.32
CA PRO A 219 1.43 10.93 13.40
C PRO A 219 0.02 11.26 13.91
N GLU A 220 -0.16 12.40 14.56
CA GLU A 220 -1.46 12.86 15.10
C GLU A 220 -2.28 13.63 14.05
N LYS A 221 -1.66 14.12 12.98
CA LYS A 221 -2.34 14.88 11.91
C LYS A 221 -2.86 13.94 10.85
N LEU A 222 -4.11 13.52 11.00
CA LEU A 222 -4.79 12.64 10.05
C LEU A 222 -5.64 13.41 9.06
N TYR A 223 -5.47 13.06 7.78
CA TYR A 223 -6.38 13.39 6.70
C TYR A 223 -7.28 12.18 6.40
N ASP A 224 -8.50 12.47 6.01
CA ASP A 224 -9.46 11.51 5.49
C ASP A 224 -9.63 11.80 3.99
N LEU A 225 -9.17 10.87 3.15
CA LEU A 225 -9.26 10.97 1.70
C LEU A 225 -10.26 9.95 1.17
N ASP A 226 -11.19 10.43 0.36
CA ASP A 226 -12.23 9.66 -0.30
C ASP A 226 -11.83 9.36 -1.74
N PHE A 227 -12.06 8.12 -2.17
CA PHE A 227 -11.70 7.60 -3.47
C PHE A 227 -12.90 6.96 -4.15
N TRP A 228 -13.09 7.30 -5.43
CA TRP A 228 -14.05 6.65 -6.31
C TRP A 228 -13.30 5.81 -7.33
N LEU A 229 -13.79 4.60 -7.52
CA LEU A 229 -13.21 3.63 -8.44
C LEU A 229 -14.25 3.19 -9.46
N ASN A 230 -13.81 3.02 -10.70
CA ASN A 230 -14.61 2.42 -11.75
C ASN A 230 -13.87 1.26 -12.39
N GLU A 231 -14.64 0.36 -12.98
CA GLU A 231 -14.05 -0.70 -13.78
C GLU A 231 -13.64 -0.17 -15.15
N ARG A 232 -12.40 -0.44 -15.53
CA ARG A 232 -11.83 -0.19 -16.85
C ARG A 232 -11.03 -1.42 -17.25
N ASP A 233 -11.37 -2.01 -18.39
CA ASP A 233 -10.71 -3.21 -18.92
C ASP A 233 -10.63 -4.37 -17.91
N GLY A 234 -11.72 -4.62 -17.18
CA GLY A 234 -11.80 -5.70 -16.17
C GLY A 234 -11.09 -5.41 -14.83
N LYS A 235 -10.56 -4.19 -14.65
CA LYS A 235 -9.81 -3.77 -13.45
C LYS A 235 -10.45 -2.57 -12.79
N LEU A 236 -10.46 -2.56 -11.46
CA LEU A 236 -10.84 -1.38 -10.69
C LEU A 236 -9.72 -0.33 -10.75
N VAL A 237 -10.08 0.88 -11.17
CA VAL A 237 -9.17 2.02 -11.29
C VAL A 237 -9.76 3.21 -10.54
N VAL A 238 -8.95 3.86 -9.71
CA VAL A 238 -9.32 5.14 -9.08
C VAL A 238 -9.52 6.18 -10.16
N THR A 239 -10.72 6.76 -10.19
CA THR A 239 -11.11 7.82 -11.14
C THR A 239 -11.18 9.19 -10.50
N GLN A 240 -11.35 9.25 -9.18
CA GLN A 240 -11.45 10.50 -8.44
C GLN A 240 -10.94 10.32 -7.01
N THR A 241 -10.29 11.35 -6.50
CA THR A 241 -9.82 11.45 -5.12
C THR A 241 -10.22 12.82 -4.57
N ARG A 242 -10.76 12.89 -3.36
CA ARG A 242 -11.11 14.14 -2.69
C ARG A 242 -10.75 14.12 -1.21
N LEU A 243 -10.33 15.27 -0.70
CA LEU A 243 -10.08 15.46 0.73
C LEU A 243 -11.40 15.69 1.46
N HIS A 244 -11.81 14.70 2.25
CA HIS A 244 -13.05 14.71 3.01
C HIS A 244 -12.87 15.32 4.40
N LYS A 245 -11.81 14.97 5.13
CA LYS A 245 -11.53 15.56 6.45
C LYS A 245 -10.08 15.99 6.58
N GLU A 246 -9.87 17.14 7.19
CA GLU A 246 -8.55 17.72 7.46
C GLU A 246 -8.25 17.74 8.97
N PRO A 247 -6.97 17.67 9.36
CA PRO A 247 -6.58 17.76 10.76
C PRO A 247 -6.77 19.20 11.28
N SER A 248 -7.53 19.34 12.36
CA SER A 248 -7.78 20.58 13.09
C SER A 248 -7.35 20.42 14.54
N LYS A 249 -6.78 21.46 15.16
CA LYS A 249 -6.38 21.43 16.56
C LYS A 249 -7.47 22.04 17.42
N GLU A 250 -8.15 21.21 18.21
CA GLU A 250 -9.27 21.63 19.07
C GLU A 250 -9.02 21.15 20.50
N GLY A 251 -9.08 22.07 21.47
CA GLY A 251 -8.84 21.74 22.88
C GLY A 251 -7.48 21.08 23.16
N GLY A 252 -6.45 21.40 22.36
CA GLY A 252 -5.11 20.81 22.47
C GLY A 252 -4.94 19.43 21.83
N LYS A 253 -5.99 18.85 21.25
CA LYS A 253 -5.96 17.55 20.55
C LYS A 253 -6.17 17.75 19.05
N TRP A 254 -5.59 16.86 18.25
CA TRP A 254 -5.86 16.79 16.82
C TRP A 254 -7.15 16.01 16.57
N VAL A 255 -8.05 16.60 15.79
CA VAL A 255 -9.32 16.01 15.36
C VAL A 255 -9.45 16.14 13.85
N LYS A 256 -10.24 15.26 13.22
CA LYS A 256 -10.53 15.33 11.78
C LYS A 256 -11.80 16.15 11.56
N LYS A 257 -11.68 17.33 10.97
CA LYS A 257 -12.82 18.20 10.65
C LYS A 257 -13.28 17.94 9.21
N PRO A 258 -14.58 17.66 8.96
CA PRO A 258 -15.09 17.44 7.61
C PRO A 258 -15.10 18.72 6.79
N ARG A 259 -14.82 18.57 5.48
CA ARG A 259 -14.94 19.61 4.45
C ARG A 259 -16.24 19.53 3.68
N TYR A 260 -16.80 18.34 3.55
CA TYR A 260 -18.11 18.12 2.95
C TYR A 260 -18.84 16.98 3.66
N ASN A 261 -20.15 16.93 3.48
CA ASN A 261 -20.98 15.78 3.82
C ASN A 261 -21.53 15.14 2.53
N PHE A 262 -22.19 13.99 2.66
CA PHE A 262 -22.90 13.38 1.55
C PHE A 262 -24.38 13.77 1.56
N GLY A 263 -24.90 14.22 0.42
CA GLY A 263 -26.33 14.40 0.18
C GLY A 263 -27.07 13.07 0.07
N GLU A 264 -28.40 13.13 0.01
CA GLU A 264 -29.26 11.93 -0.13
C GLU A 264 -28.98 11.13 -1.41
N ASP A 265 -28.51 11.80 -2.47
CA ASP A 265 -28.13 11.17 -3.74
C ASP A 265 -26.69 10.62 -3.74
N GLY A 266 -25.97 10.77 -2.62
CA GLY A 266 -24.57 10.37 -2.45
C GLY A 266 -23.56 11.36 -3.04
N SER A 267 -24.00 12.57 -3.44
CA SER A 267 -23.09 13.61 -3.91
C SER A 267 -22.42 14.38 -2.75
N PRO A 268 -21.15 14.83 -2.89
CA PRO A 268 -20.51 15.70 -1.92
C PRO A 268 -21.18 17.08 -1.83
N ILE A 269 -21.49 17.52 -0.61
CA ILE A 269 -22.02 18.85 -0.27
C ILE A 269 -21.00 19.56 0.63
N GLU A 270 -20.34 20.57 0.07
CA GLU A 270 -19.31 21.35 0.78
C GLU A 270 -19.87 22.01 2.05
N LEU A 271 -19.10 21.93 3.13
CA LEU A 271 -19.34 22.63 4.38
C LEU A 271 -18.70 24.02 4.30
N GLN A 272 -19.47 25.04 4.65
CA GLN A 272 -19.03 26.43 4.71
C GLN A 272 -17.95 26.64 5.78
#